data_AF-A0A370GQ83-F1
#
_entry.id   AF-A0A370GQ83-F1
#
_cell.length_a   1.000
_cell.length_b   1.000
_cell.length_c   1.000
_cell.angle_alpha   90.00
_cell.angle_beta   90.00
_cell.angle_gamma   90.00
#
_symmetry.space_group_name_H-M   'P 1'
#
loop_
_entity.id
_entity.type
_entity.pdbx_description
1 polymer ?
#
loop_
_entity_poly.entity_id
_entity_poly.type
_entity_poly.pdbx_seq_one_letter_code
_entity_poly.pdbx_strand_id
1 'polypeptide(L)'
;MNKYKFILIGMVIISWATVPYLGWRNIKRFTPATIGMSLIIFLESYLVKKLKWWNITKKLFPKMTVETPFICGPFFAGSLWILTLSYGNFYFYLGLNAVVDSLFIYPFNFLFTKIGIFQQGRLKRYQLWFLFMSKSIILYSLQKVYEKKIKNPMHRYSCNN
;
A
#
# COMPACT_ATOMS: atom_id res chain seq x y z
N MET A 1 -9.17 -1.87 -26.70
CA MET A 1 -8.32 -1.69 -25.49
C MET A 1 -8.12 -3.05 -24.82
N ASN A 2 -6.89 -3.49 -24.51
CA ASN A 2 -6.64 -4.84 -23.96
C ASN A 2 -7.41 -5.09 -22.64
N LYS A 3 -8.09 -6.24 -22.51
CA LYS A 3 -8.93 -6.62 -21.36
C LYS A 3 -8.26 -6.38 -19.99
N TYR A 4 -6.97 -6.65 -19.86
CA TYR A 4 -6.23 -6.45 -18.60
C TYR A 4 -6.07 -4.97 -18.21
N LYS A 5 -6.03 -4.03 -19.17
CA LYS A 5 -5.95 -2.58 -18.86
C LYS A 5 -7.23 -2.09 -18.20
N PHE A 6 -8.38 -2.58 -18.66
CA PHE A 6 -9.68 -2.23 -18.06
C PHE A 6 -9.77 -2.73 -16.62
N ILE A 7 -9.30 -3.94 -16.34
CA ILE A 7 -9.23 -4.51 -14.98
C ILE A 7 -8.35 -3.63 -14.07
N LEU A 8 -7.16 -3.24 -14.54
CA LEU A 8 -6.22 -2.43 -13.75
C LEU A 8 -6.77 -1.02 -13.48
N ILE A 9 -7.39 -0.38 -14.47
CA ILE A 9 -8.01 0.94 -14.33
C ILE A 9 -9.22 0.87 -13.39
N GLY A 10 -10.11 -0.11 -13.59
CA GLY A 10 -11.28 -0.32 -12.74
C GLY A 10 -10.90 -0.53 -11.29
N MET A 11 -9.86 -1.32 -11.03
CA MET A 11 -9.32 -1.53 -9.69
C MET A 11 -8.86 -0.23 -9.01
N VAL A 12 -8.16 0.65 -9.74
CA VAL A 12 -7.76 1.97 -9.21
C VAL A 12 -8.99 2.82 -8.89
N ILE A 13 -9.93 2.92 -9.84
CA ILE A 13 -11.15 3.73 -9.68
C ILE A 13 -11.96 3.25 -8.47
N ILE A 14 -12.20 1.93 -8.36
CA ILE A 14 -12.94 1.33 -7.24
C ILE A 14 -12.24 1.62 -5.92
N SER A 15 -10.91 1.46 -5.87
CA SER A 15 -10.13 1.73 -4.66
C SER A 15 -10.32 3.18 -4.20
N TRP A 16 -10.19 4.14 -5.12
CA TRP A 16 -10.35 5.57 -4.83
C TRP A 16 -11.80 5.96 -4.50
N ALA A 17 -12.80 5.30 -5.10
CA ALA A 17 -14.21 5.54 -4.80
C ALA A 17 -14.55 5.27 -3.32
N THR A 18 -13.81 4.37 -2.65
CA THR A 18 -14.01 4.09 -1.22
C THR A 18 -13.37 5.13 -0.29
N VAL A 19 -12.38 5.91 -0.76
CA VAL A 19 -11.60 6.81 0.09
C VAL A 19 -12.44 7.95 0.69
N PRO A 20 -13.37 8.60 -0.03
CA PRO A 20 -14.21 9.65 0.54
C PRO A 20 -15.00 9.23 1.80
N TYR A 21 -15.37 7.95 1.91
CA TYR A 21 -16.11 7.43 3.07
C TYR A 21 -15.31 7.43 4.38
N LEU A 22 -13.98 7.58 4.32
CA LEU A 22 -13.12 7.66 5.51
C LEU A 22 -13.29 8.97 6.29
N GLY A 23 -13.87 10.00 5.66
CA GLY A 23 -13.99 11.33 6.21
C GLY A 23 -12.69 12.13 6.11
N TRP A 24 -12.84 13.42 5.81
CA TRP A 24 -11.72 14.32 5.48
C TRP A 24 -10.62 14.40 6.55
N ARG A 25 -11.02 14.33 7.84
CA ARG A 25 -10.09 14.35 8.97
C ARG A 25 -9.13 13.16 8.96
N ASN A 26 -9.65 11.96 8.71
CA ASN A 26 -8.84 10.73 8.69
C ASN A 26 -7.95 10.69 7.46
N ILE A 27 -8.49 11.07 6.29
CA ILE A 27 -7.72 11.18 5.05
C ILE A 27 -6.50 12.07 5.29
N LYS A 28 -6.71 13.32 5.71
CA LYS A 28 -5.60 14.26 5.99
C LYS A 28 -4.60 13.72 7.01
N ARG A 29 -5.06 13.03 8.05
CA ARG A 29 -4.20 12.48 9.12
C ARG A 29 -3.29 11.36 8.63
N PHE A 30 -3.77 10.47 7.78
CA PHE A 30 -3.06 9.25 7.37
C PHE A 30 -2.39 9.35 5.99
N THR A 31 -2.77 10.34 5.19
CA THR A 31 -2.16 10.59 3.87
C THR A 31 -0.64 10.76 3.92
N PRO A 32 -0.03 11.56 4.83
CA PRO A 32 1.42 11.78 4.81
C PRO A 32 2.24 10.48 4.96
N ALA A 33 1.86 9.61 5.89
CA ALA A 33 2.54 8.33 6.08
C ALA A 33 2.31 7.38 4.91
N THR A 34 1.10 7.36 4.37
CA THR A 34 0.75 6.51 3.22
C THR A 34 1.52 6.94 1.96
N ILE A 35 1.70 8.24 1.73
CA ILE A 35 2.56 8.77 0.66
C ILE A 35 4.01 8.34 0.89
N GLY A 36 4.56 8.55 2.09
CA GLY A 36 5.93 8.16 2.42
C GLY A 36 6.18 6.66 2.18
N MET A 37 5.23 5.82 2.60
CA MET A 37 5.31 4.38 2.36
C MET A 37 5.20 4.01 0.89
N SER A 38 4.32 4.67 0.13
CA SER A 38 4.19 4.45 -1.31
C SER A 38 5.49 4.77 -2.05
N LEU A 39 6.21 5.83 -1.64
CA LEU A 39 7.53 6.15 -2.19
C LEU A 39 8.56 5.05 -1.90
N ILE A 40 8.58 4.51 -0.68
CA ILE A 40 9.46 3.38 -0.33
C ILE A 40 9.18 2.17 -1.23
N ILE A 41 7.90 1.85 -1.46
CA ILE A 41 7.51 0.73 -2.33
C ILE A 41 7.86 1.01 -3.79
N PHE A 42 7.76 2.25 -4.25
CA PHE A 42 8.22 2.62 -5.60
C PHE A 42 9.73 2.41 -5.77
N LEU A 43 10.53 2.82 -4.78
CA LEU A 43 11.99 2.59 -4.80
C LEU A 43 12.32 1.09 -4.76
N GLU A 44 11.62 0.33 -3.92
CA GLU A 44 11.75 -1.13 -3.87
C GLU A 44 11.37 -1.78 -5.19
N SER A 45 10.28 -1.34 -5.85
CA SER A 45 9.85 -1.86 -7.15
C SER A 45 10.95 -1.70 -8.21
N TYR A 46 11.79 -0.68 -8.12
CA TYR A 46 12.95 -0.53 -8.97
C TYR A 46 14.02 -1.59 -8.68
N LEU A 47 14.31 -1.86 -7.40
CA LEU A 47 15.26 -2.91 -6.97
C LEU A 47 14.78 -4.31 -7.33
N VAL A 48 13.49 -4.59 -7.14
CA VAL A 48 12.86 -5.89 -7.45
C VAL A 48 13.04 -6.25 -8.93
N LYS A 49 12.88 -5.28 -9.85
CA LYS A 49 13.13 -5.51 -11.28
C LYS A 49 14.57 -5.95 -11.55
N LYS A 50 15.53 -5.36 -10.85
CA LYS A 50 16.95 -5.74 -10.96
C LYS A 50 17.20 -7.14 -10.38
N LEU A 51 16.54 -7.49 -9.28
CA LEU A 51 16.72 -8.77 -8.57
C LEU A 51 15.83 -9.92 -9.10
N LYS A 52 14.90 -9.64 -10.03
CA LYS A 52 13.94 -10.60 -10.62
C LYS A 52 13.16 -11.40 -9.57
N TRP A 53 12.72 -10.73 -8.49
CA TRP A 53 11.93 -11.38 -7.44
C TRP A 53 10.59 -11.90 -7.96
N TRP A 54 9.97 -11.19 -8.90
CA TRP A 54 8.82 -11.64 -9.69
C TRP A 54 8.89 -11.16 -11.13
N ASN A 55 8.36 -11.97 -12.04
CA ASN A 55 8.33 -11.65 -13.47
C ASN A 55 6.98 -11.00 -13.81
N ILE A 56 7.03 -9.71 -14.14
CA ILE A 56 5.87 -8.98 -14.64
C ILE A 56 5.85 -9.12 -16.16
N THR A 57 4.91 -9.90 -16.66
CA THR A 57 4.75 -10.25 -18.08
C THR A 57 4.07 -9.15 -18.90
N LYS A 58 3.31 -8.27 -18.25
CA LYS A 58 2.54 -7.20 -18.90
C LYS A 58 3.04 -5.82 -18.48
N LYS A 59 2.84 -4.82 -19.32
CA LYS A 59 3.07 -3.40 -18.99
C LYS A 59 1.78 -2.62 -19.21
N LEU A 60 1.46 -1.70 -18.30
CA LEU A 60 0.27 -0.85 -18.44
C LEU A 60 0.54 0.26 -19.47
N PHE A 61 1.69 0.94 -19.31
CA PHE A 61 2.23 1.94 -20.24
C PHE A 61 3.71 1.62 -20.56
N PRO A 62 4.27 2.13 -21.67
CA PRO A 62 5.66 1.85 -22.06
C PRO A 62 6.68 2.21 -20.97
N LYS A 63 6.41 3.29 -20.20
CA LYS A 63 7.24 3.81 -19.12
C LYS A 63 6.81 3.39 -17.71
N MET A 64 5.65 2.72 -17.54
CA MET A 64 5.12 2.37 -16.21
C MET A 64 4.92 0.86 -16.05
N THR A 65 5.37 0.33 -14.92
CA THR A 65 5.09 -1.06 -14.58
C THR A 65 3.71 -1.24 -14.01
N VAL A 66 3.21 -2.47 -14.07
CA VAL A 66 1.88 -2.83 -13.56
C VAL A 66 1.79 -2.59 -12.06
N GLU A 67 2.90 -2.57 -11.33
CA GLU A 67 2.94 -2.23 -9.90
C GLU A 67 2.43 -0.81 -9.62
N THR A 68 2.62 0.15 -10.53
CA THR A 68 2.22 1.54 -10.33
C THR A 68 0.72 1.70 -10.02
N PRO A 69 -0.23 1.18 -10.83
CA PRO A 69 -1.66 1.24 -10.48
C PRO A 69 -2.01 0.44 -9.21
N PHE A 70 -1.27 -0.62 -8.86
CA PHE A 70 -1.47 -1.31 -7.58
C PHE A 70 -1.08 -0.43 -6.39
N ILE A 71 0.07 0.24 -6.48
CA ILE A 71 0.57 1.14 -5.44
C ILE A 71 -0.36 2.35 -5.29
N CYS A 72 -0.68 3.03 -6.40
CA CYS A 72 -1.49 4.24 -6.38
C CYS A 72 -2.98 3.98 -6.11
N GLY A 73 -3.48 2.77 -6.36
CA GLY A 73 -4.89 2.42 -6.15
C GLY A 73 -5.09 1.64 -4.85
N PRO A 74 -5.21 0.29 -4.92
CA PRO A 74 -5.55 -0.54 -3.77
C PRO A 74 -4.63 -0.38 -2.56
N PHE A 75 -3.32 -0.31 -2.78
CA PHE A 75 -2.38 -0.18 -1.67
C PHE A 75 -2.58 1.14 -0.94
N PHE A 76 -2.67 2.26 -1.67
CA PHE A 76 -2.87 3.58 -1.09
C PHE A 76 -4.21 3.69 -0.35
N ALA A 77 -5.31 3.35 -1.03
CA ALA A 77 -6.64 3.40 -0.44
C ALA A 77 -6.78 2.42 0.74
N GLY A 78 -6.29 1.19 0.58
CA GLY A 78 -6.30 0.16 1.61
C GLY A 78 -5.50 0.56 2.83
N SER A 79 -4.31 1.15 2.65
CA SER A 79 -3.50 1.66 3.76
C SER A 79 -4.23 2.74 4.57
N LEU A 80 -4.93 3.67 3.89
CA LEU A 80 -5.76 4.67 4.56
C LEU A 80 -6.88 4.03 5.38
N TRP A 81 -7.56 3.03 4.83
CA TRP A 81 -8.59 2.27 5.54
C TRP A 81 -8.05 1.53 6.76
N ILE A 82 -6.99 0.76 6.58
CA ILE A 82 -6.36 -0.02 7.64
C ILE A 82 -5.95 0.91 8.78
N LEU A 83 -5.24 2.01 8.47
CA LEU A 83 -4.83 2.98 9.47
C LEU A 83 -6.05 3.65 10.13
N THR A 84 -7.07 4.03 9.36
CA THR A 84 -8.26 4.67 9.94
C THR A 84 -9.00 3.77 10.91
N LEU A 85 -9.12 2.48 10.60
CA LEU A 85 -9.85 1.53 11.43
C LEU A 85 -9.07 1.07 12.67
N SER A 86 -7.73 1.04 12.60
CA SER A 86 -6.93 0.33 13.61
C SER A 86 -5.83 1.15 14.29
N TYR A 87 -5.54 2.36 13.80
CA TYR A 87 -4.47 3.18 14.35
C TYR A 87 -4.77 3.59 15.80
N GLY A 88 -3.77 3.40 16.67
CA GLY A 88 -3.89 3.58 18.12
C GLY A 88 -3.72 2.26 18.88
N ASN A 89 -4.08 1.13 18.26
CA ASN A 89 -3.81 -0.21 18.78
C ASN A 89 -2.92 -0.99 17.81
N PHE A 90 -1.64 -1.13 18.15
CA PHE A 90 -0.65 -1.76 17.28
C PHE A 90 -0.97 -3.23 16.96
N TYR A 91 -1.47 -3.99 17.94
CA TYR A 91 -1.78 -5.41 17.73
C TYR A 91 -3.02 -5.59 16.84
N PHE A 92 -4.04 -4.75 17.03
CA PHE A 92 -5.21 -4.75 16.15
C PHE A 92 -4.84 -4.32 14.73
N TYR A 93 -3.98 -3.30 14.58
CA TYR A 93 -3.42 -2.91 13.30
C TYR A 93 -2.69 -4.06 12.60
N LEU A 94 -1.77 -4.72 13.31
CA LEU A 94 -1.01 -5.84 12.74
C LEU A 94 -1.91 -7.00 12.34
N GLY A 95 -2.89 -7.36 13.18
CA GLY A 95 -3.84 -8.43 12.88
C GLY A 95 -4.69 -8.11 11.65
N LEU A 96 -5.26 -6.89 11.59
CA LEU A 96 -6.07 -6.47 10.46
C LEU A 96 -5.24 -6.40 9.16
N ASN A 97 -4.01 -5.89 9.23
CA ASN A 97 -3.11 -5.83 8.09
C ASN A 97 -2.72 -7.24 7.61
N ALA A 98 -2.35 -8.14 8.52
CA ALA A 98 -2.05 -9.54 8.22
C ALA A 98 -3.20 -10.27 7.50
N VAL A 99 -4.44 -10.02 7.91
CA VAL A 99 -5.63 -10.58 7.23
C VAL A 99 -5.75 -10.04 5.82
N VAL A 100 -5.67 -8.71 5.64
CA VAL A 100 -5.78 -8.07 4.32
C VAL A 100 -4.65 -8.53 3.40
N ASP A 101 -3.41 -8.61 3.88
CA ASP A 101 -2.26 -9.09 3.12
C ASP A 101 -2.42 -10.56 2.73
N SER A 102 -2.97 -11.39 3.61
CA SER A 102 -3.28 -12.79 3.29
C SER A 102 -4.32 -12.88 2.18
N LEU A 103 -5.39 -12.09 2.24
CA LEU A 103 -6.37 -12.00 1.15
C LEU A 103 -5.72 -11.50 -0.15
N PHE A 104 -4.76 -10.59 -0.09
CA PHE A 104 -4.06 -10.17 -1.30
C PHE A 104 -3.13 -11.25 -1.88
N ILE A 105 -2.40 -11.96 -1.02
CA ILE A 105 -1.34 -12.89 -1.46
C ILE A 105 -1.90 -14.24 -1.91
N TYR A 106 -3.01 -14.71 -1.35
CA TYR A 106 -3.55 -16.03 -1.70
C TYR A 106 -4.59 -15.96 -2.83
N PRO A 107 -5.80 -15.40 -2.63
CA PRO A 107 -6.82 -15.39 -3.69
C PRO A 107 -6.51 -14.38 -4.81
N PHE A 108 -6.06 -13.17 -4.51
CA PHE A 108 -5.78 -12.17 -5.56
C PHE A 108 -4.56 -12.55 -6.41
N ASN A 109 -3.47 -13.02 -5.80
CA ASN A 109 -2.31 -13.50 -6.55
C ASN A 109 -2.70 -14.64 -7.52
N PHE A 110 -3.49 -15.61 -7.06
CA PHE A 110 -3.99 -16.70 -7.90
C PHE A 110 -4.79 -16.17 -9.11
N LEU A 111 -5.70 -15.23 -8.88
CA LEU A 111 -6.48 -14.60 -9.94
C LEU A 111 -5.58 -13.86 -10.94
N PHE A 112 -4.60 -13.08 -10.46
CA PHE A 112 -3.70 -12.33 -11.34
C PHE A 112 -2.73 -13.20 -12.10
N THR A 113 -2.32 -14.34 -11.55
CA THR A 113 -1.54 -15.35 -12.29
C THR A 113 -2.37 -16.01 -13.38
N LYS A 114 -3.65 -16.32 -13.11
CA LYS A 114 -4.56 -16.85 -14.13
C LYS A 114 -4.80 -15.88 -15.29
N ILE A 115 -4.85 -14.58 -15.02
CA ILE A 115 -5.00 -13.53 -16.04
C ILE A 115 -3.65 -13.21 -16.74
N GLY A 116 -2.54 -13.78 -16.26
CA GLY A 116 -1.20 -13.61 -16.84
C GLY A 116 -0.60 -12.23 -16.59
N ILE A 117 -1.01 -11.56 -15.50
CA ILE A 117 -0.48 -10.26 -15.06
C ILE A 117 0.79 -10.45 -14.22
N PHE A 118 0.78 -11.45 -13.34
CA PHE A 118 1.91 -11.86 -12.52
C PHE A 118 2.27 -13.31 -12.81
N GLN A 119 3.53 -13.58 -13.15
CA GLN A 119 4.04 -14.95 -13.06
C GLN A 119 4.72 -15.15 -11.72
N GLN A 120 4.51 -16.34 -11.14
CA GLN A 120 5.12 -16.71 -9.88
C GLN A 120 6.65 -16.59 -10.00
N GLY A 121 7.21 -15.68 -9.21
CA GLY A 121 8.62 -15.36 -9.21
C GLY A 121 9.46 -16.32 -8.40
N ARG A 122 10.68 -15.87 -8.05
CA ARG A 122 11.58 -16.59 -7.14
C ARG A 122 11.10 -16.56 -5.69
N LEU A 123 10.33 -15.55 -5.30
CA LEU A 123 9.76 -15.45 -3.95
C LEU A 123 8.55 -16.38 -3.80
N LYS A 124 8.59 -17.21 -2.75
CA LYS A 124 7.45 -18.03 -2.34
C LYS A 124 6.39 -17.15 -1.66
N ARG A 125 5.13 -17.59 -1.68
CA ARG A 125 3.99 -16.82 -1.13
C ARG A 125 4.18 -16.41 0.33
N TYR A 126 4.71 -17.29 1.17
CA TYR A 126 4.99 -16.97 2.58
C TYR A 126 6.10 -15.93 2.73
N GLN A 127 7.13 -15.94 1.88
CA GLN A 127 8.20 -14.93 1.91
C GLN A 127 7.67 -13.56 1.51
N LEU A 128 6.78 -13.53 0.52
CA LEU A 128 6.07 -12.30 0.12
C LEU A 128 5.18 -11.78 1.27
N TRP A 129 4.54 -12.69 2.01
CA TRP A 129 3.73 -12.34 3.18
C TRP A 129 4.57 -11.71 4.30
N PHE A 130 5.72 -12.30 4.63
CA PHE A 130 6.64 -11.69 5.60
C PHE A 130 7.17 -10.33 5.14
N LEU A 131 7.39 -10.16 3.84
CA LEU A 131 7.78 -8.86 3.27
C LEU A 131 6.66 -7.84 3.51
N PHE A 132 5.41 -8.17 3.21
CA PHE A 132 4.28 -7.25 3.41
C PHE A 132 4.04 -6.93 4.88
N MET A 133 4.17 -7.92 5.77
CA MET A 133 4.14 -7.68 7.21
C MET A 133 5.23 -6.71 7.66
N SER A 134 6.45 -6.84 7.13
CA SER A 134 7.53 -5.88 7.41
C SER A 134 7.17 -4.47 6.95
N LYS A 135 6.51 -4.34 5.80
CA LYS A 135 6.02 -3.06 5.26
C LYS A 135 4.92 -2.45 6.14
N SER A 136 4.02 -3.26 6.69
CA SER A 136 3.00 -2.78 7.62
C SER A 136 3.62 -2.15 8.88
N ILE A 137 4.65 -2.78 9.45
CA ILE A 137 5.35 -2.26 10.63
C ILE A 137 6.01 -0.91 10.31
N ILE A 138 6.64 -0.78 9.13
CA ILE A 138 7.24 0.48 8.66
C ILE A 138 6.16 1.55 8.50
N LEU A 139 5.02 1.24 7.86
CA LEU A 139 3.92 2.18 7.67
C LEU A 139 3.38 2.70 9.01
N TYR A 140 3.11 1.81 9.96
CA TYR A 140 2.66 2.21 11.30
C TYR A 140 3.67 3.12 12.01
N SER A 141 4.96 2.76 11.89
CA SER A 141 6.06 3.53 12.49
C SER A 141 6.18 4.92 11.86
N LEU A 142 6.08 5.02 10.54
CA LEU A 142 6.03 6.29 9.82
C LEU A 142 4.87 7.15 10.33
N GLN A 143 3.67 6.59 10.42
CA GLN A 143 2.51 7.32 10.94
C GLN A 143 2.74 7.83 12.36
N LYS A 144 3.30 7.01 13.25
CA LYS A 144 3.64 7.42 14.62
C LYS A 144 4.66 8.56 14.66
N VAL A 145 5.68 8.53 13.79
CA VAL A 145 6.66 9.61 13.68
C VAL A 145 6.03 10.90 13.15
N TYR A 146 5.23 10.82 12.09
CA TYR A 146 4.52 11.98 11.54
C TYR A 146 3.59 12.62 12.58
N GLU A 147 2.82 11.81 13.30
CA GLU A 147 1.88 12.33 14.29
C GLU A 147 2.61 13.01 15.47
N LYS A 148 3.74 12.45 15.92
CA LYS A 148 4.60 13.09 16.93
C LYS A 148 5.14 14.44 16.44
N LYS A 149 5.57 14.51 15.18
CA LYS A 149 6.07 15.74 14.57
C LYS A 149 5.00 16.80 14.32
N ILE A 150 3.74 16.43 14.17
CA ILE A 150 2.62 17.39 14.00
C ILE A 150 2.10 17.88 15.37
N LYS A 151 2.14 17.05 16.41
CA LYS A 151 1.75 17.44 17.78
C LYS A 151 2.80 18.35 18.47
N ASN A 152 4.08 18.10 18.25
CA ASN A 152 5.17 18.89 18.84
C ASN A 152 5.24 20.39 18.46
N PRO A 153 4.92 20.85 17.23
CA PRO A 153 4.99 22.27 16.89
C PRO A 153 3.95 23.12 17.62
N MET A 154 2.78 22.59 17.98
CA MET A 154 1.78 23.36 18.74
C MET A 154 2.20 23.65 20.19
N HIS A 155 3.11 22.87 20.77
CA HIS A 155 3.62 23.15 22.12
C HIS A 155 4.72 24.22 22.15
N ARG A 156 5.34 24.55 21.01
CA ARG A 156 6.37 25.61 20.92
C ARG A 156 5.78 27.02 20.86
N TYR A 157 4.53 27.19 20.42
CA TYR A 157 3.90 28.52 20.33
C TYR A 157 3.21 28.96 21.62
N SER A 158 2.93 28.04 22.56
CA SER A 158 2.27 28.39 23.83
C SER A 158 3.22 28.78 24.97
N CYS A 159 4.54 28.59 24.80
CA CYS A 159 5.55 28.97 25.80
C CYS A 159 6.28 30.28 25.47
N ASN A 160 5.80 31.04 24.47
CA ASN A 160 6.46 32.24 23.98
C ASN A 160 5.58 33.52 24.09
N ASN A 161 4.54 33.50 24.90
CA ASN A 161 3.74 34.67 25.28
C ASN A 161 3.71 34.84 26.79
#